data_AF-A0A1X7IL92-F1
#
_entry.id   AF-A0A1X7IL92-F1
#
_cell.length_a   1.000
_cell.length_b   1.000
_cell.length_c   1.000
_cell.angle_alpha   90.00
_cell.angle_beta   90.00
_cell.angle_gamma   90.00
#
_symmetry.space_group_name_H-M   'P 1'
#
loop_
_entity.id
_entity.type
_entity.pdbx_description
1 polymer ?
#
loop_
_entity_poly.entity_id
_entity_poly.type
_entity_poly.pdbx_seq_one_letter_code
_entity_poly.pdbx_strand_id
1 'polypeptide(L)'
;MYSKFPFSRSFILRSLSAVLGVTLLLSSSPAAMAAGEPDSSVQSAAAQSQSTAPAWEASKVYVGGDIVSYEGKLFKAKWWTQGDNPNGALSSTDSPWQHIGSDTGGGTDTTPPSTPPGLASTAQTSSSITLTWNASTDNVGVTQYDIYRNNIKVGFSATTSYTDNGLQADTAYSYTIIAVDAAGNASTASTPLSVKTAVDNGSGGPFLEVGQSRVITDAQVQATWGGIDPNFLPSQAEAAVTAALSKADYEALFPLRIGSSEWHTAAAGKPYYKPNQEDYYSYENLIAAVRDTANIKYKEVYRGGSTWTKQIWRLDKTTKTETLLYEEPEFNAEWNLNKPTTSRIVDFGTFLKEGSETNKKRELAAFLANIAHETGGGWSTAPGGELRWALFFNEEVSYINNSNIGYVQANSDYPAVAGKSYHGRGPIQLSWNYNYGLIGSIIFGDKHVLLQNPEKITQDGKLGFMTAILFWMTPQDPKPSCHDIMVGNYVPTSAQLAKGLVPGFGATIMVINGSFEGNKDESDIRVGRRVGHYLDITSRAGVDVTGEKVNTLGMQPF
;
A
#
# COMPACT_ATOMS: atom_id res chain seq x y z
N MET A 1 -11.25 31.41 -16.45
CA MET A 1 -10.96 31.88 -17.82
C MET A 1 -9.77 31.08 -18.32
N TYR A 2 -9.95 30.31 -19.40
CA TYR A 2 -9.05 29.26 -19.88
C TYR A 2 -7.82 29.81 -20.63
N SER A 3 -6.63 29.29 -20.31
CA SER A 3 -5.43 29.26 -21.18
C SER A 3 -4.51 28.11 -20.72
N LYS A 4 -4.60 26.90 -21.31
CA LYS A 4 -3.84 26.41 -22.48
C LYS A 4 -2.31 26.55 -22.34
N PHE A 5 -1.66 25.47 -21.94
CA PHE A 5 -0.25 25.20 -22.25
C PHE A 5 -0.16 24.55 -23.65
N PRO A 6 0.85 24.91 -24.47
CA PRO A 6 1.16 24.22 -25.72
C PRO A 6 2.24 23.16 -25.49
N PHE A 7 2.09 21.97 -26.07
CA PHE A 7 3.08 21.33 -26.94
C PHE A 7 2.43 20.08 -27.55
N SER A 8 1.90 20.27 -28.75
CA SER A 8 1.66 19.20 -29.72
C SER A 8 2.48 19.54 -30.94
N ARG A 9 3.20 18.56 -31.48
CA ARG A 9 3.41 18.41 -32.93
C ARG A 9 3.72 16.96 -33.28
N SER A 10 2.74 16.38 -33.97
CA SER A 10 2.77 15.22 -34.86
C SER A 10 3.75 15.40 -36.04
N PHE A 11 4.20 14.29 -36.65
CA PHE A 11 4.14 13.90 -38.08
C PHE A 11 5.15 12.74 -38.29
N ILE A 12 4.85 11.61 -38.96
CA ILE A 12 4.63 11.46 -40.40
C ILE A 12 3.80 10.18 -40.68
N LEU A 13 2.72 10.31 -41.47
CA LEU A 13 2.09 9.21 -42.22
C LEU A 13 2.57 9.29 -43.69
N ARG A 14 2.77 8.14 -44.33
CA ARG A 14 2.80 8.00 -45.81
C ARG A 14 1.62 7.12 -46.25
N SER A 15 1.00 7.53 -47.34
CA SER A 15 -0.26 7.06 -47.93
C SER A 15 -0.07 6.18 -49.19
N LEU A 16 -1.19 5.59 -49.64
CA LEU A 16 -1.58 4.96 -50.95
C LEU A 16 -2.03 3.49 -50.74
N SER A 17 -3.11 2.94 -51.33
CA SER A 17 -4.15 3.40 -52.28
C SER A 17 -5.32 2.40 -52.26
N ALA A 18 -6.48 2.83 -52.78
CA ALA A 18 -7.78 2.16 -52.77
C ALA A 18 -8.02 1.14 -53.94
N VAL A 19 -9.18 0.44 -53.91
CA VAL A 19 -10.25 0.41 -54.96
C VAL A 19 -10.91 -0.99 -55.23
N LEU A 20 -12.26 -1.00 -55.23
CA LEU A 20 -13.31 -1.93 -55.82
C LEU A 20 -13.37 -3.41 -55.36
N GLY A 21 -14.50 -4.12 -55.21
CA GLY A 21 -15.93 -3.84 -55.46
C GLY A 21 -16.70 -5.09 -55.96
N VAL A 22 -17.91 -5.32 -55.40
CA VAL A 22 -19.19 -5.76 -56.05
C VAL A 22 -19.64 -7.27 -56.06
N THR A 23 -20.82 -7.51 -55.43
CA THR A 23 -21.99 -8.45 -55.70
C THR A 23 -21.88 -9.99 -55.66
N LEU A 24 -22.94 -10.82 -55.47
CA LEU A 24 -24.30 -10.86 -54.86
C LEU A 24 -24.96 -12.20 -55.33
N LEU A 25 -26.02 -12.67 -54.63
CA LEU A 25 -27.14 -13.61 -54.97
C LEU A 25 -27.10 -14.97 -54.23
N LEU A 26 -28.01 -15.26 -53.27
CA LEU A 26 -29.46 -15.63 -53.36
C LEU A 26 -29.65 -16.97 -54.11
N SER A 27 -30.46 -17.97 -53.75
CA SER A 27 -31.56 -18.16 -52.77
C SER A 27 -32.09 -19.60 -52.96
N SER A 28 -32.72 -20.24 -51.96
CA SER A 28 -34.05 -20.89 -52.09
C SER A 28 -34.44 -21.73 -50.86
N SER A 29 -35.59 -21.38 -50.28
CA SER A 29 -36.51 -22.24 -49.51
C SER A 29 -37.67 -22.67 -50.48
N PRO A 30 -38.71 -23.49 -50.15
CA PRO A 30 -39.19 -23.93 -48.83
C PRO A 30 -39.84 -25.35 -48.69
N ALA A 31 -40.19 -25.67 -47.43
CA ALA A 31 -41.36 -26.40 -46.90
C ALA A 31 -41.52 -27.94 -47.07
N ALA A 32 -41.57 -28.65 -45.93
CA ALA A 32 -42.72 -29.46 -45.51
C ALA A 32 -42.64 -29.80 -43.99
N MET A 33 -43.81 -29.83 -43.36
CA MET A 33 -44.11 -29.95 -41.94
C MET A 33 -43.90 -31.37 -41.37
N ALA A 34 -43.40 -31.48 -40.14
CA ALA A 34 -44.12 -32.03 -38.97
C ALA A 34 -43.22 -32.82 -37.98
N ALA A 35 -43.34 -32.41 -36.71
CA ALA A 35 -43.20 -33.16 -35.46
C ALA A 35 -41.87 -33.85 -35.12
N GLY A 36 -41.13 -33.23 -34.19
CA GLY A 36 -40.03 -33.81 -33.43
C GLY A 36 -39.37 -32.73 -32.57
N GLU A 37 -39.95 -32.46 -31.40
CA GLU A 37 -39.35 -31.57 -30.38
C GLU A 37 -37.96 -32.09 -29.95
N PRO A 38 -36.93 -31.24 -29.82
CA PRO A 38 -35.80 -31.51 -28.96
C PRO A 38 -36.03 -30.86 -27.58
N ASP A 39 -36.06 -31.75 -26.60
CA ASP A 39 -36.06 -31.57 -25.15
C ASP A 39 -35.30 -30.32 -24.67
N SER A 40 -36.09 -29.32 -24.26
CA SER A 40 -35.66 -28.22 -23.41
C SER A 40 -36.05 -28.53 -21.98
N SER A 41 -35.16 -29.17 -21.23
CA SER A 41 -35.22 -29.24 -19.77
C SER A 41 -34.05 -28.47 -19.16
N VAL A 42 -34.21 -27.15 -19.14
CA VAL A 42 -33.71 -26.34 -18.04
C VAL A 42 -34.47 -26.82 -16.79
N GLN A 43 -33.90 -27.78 -16.06
CA GLN A 43 -34.25 -27.97 -14.66
C GLN A 43 -33.29 -27.16 -13.82
N SER A 44 -33.88 -26.16 -13.16
CA SER A 44 -33.34 -25.45 -12.01
C SER A 44 -32.58 -26.39 -11.07
N ALA A 45 -31.26 -26.24 -10.99
CA ALA A 45 -30.57 -26.56 -9.74
C ALA A 45 -31.00 -25.48 -8.74
N ALA A 46 -32.05 -25.80 -7.98
CA ALA A 46 -32.39 -25.03 -6.80
C ALA A 46 -31.12 -24.91 -5.95
N ALA A 47 -30.72 -23.68 -5.63
CA ALA A 47 -29.81 -23.47 -4.52
C ALA A 47 -30.43 -24.17 -3.31
N GLN A 48 -29.87 -25.30 -2.88
CA GLN A 48 -30.19 -25.87 -1.59
C GLN A 48 -29.72 -24.86 -0.57
N SER A 49 -30.68 -24.15 0.02
CA SER A 49 -30.48 -23.35 1.21
C SER A 49 -29.84 -24.22 2.28
N GLN A 50 -28.60 -23.92 2.67
CA GLN A 50 -27.96 -24.48 3.87
C GLN A 50 -28.86 -24.20 5.08
N SER A 51 -29.50 -25.24 5.60
CA SER A 51 -30.24 -25.16 6.86
C SER A 51 -29.33 -25.56 8.00
N THR A 52 -28.79 -24.59 8.74
CA THR A 52 -27.97 -24.86 9.93
C THR A 52 -28.86 -24.90 11.17
N ALA A 53 -28.66 -25.91 12.03
CA ALA A 53 -29.32 -26.01 13.33
C ALA A 53 -28.29 -26.30 14.44
N PRO A 54 -28.48 -25.81 15.67
CA PRO A 54 -27.57 -26.08 16.79
C PRO A 54 -27.45 -27.57 17.11
N ALA A 55 -26.29 -28.02 17.62
CA ALA A 55 -26.12 -29.42 18.05
C ALA A 55 -27.09 -29.80 19.18
N TRP A 56 -27.54 -31.06 19.18
CA TRP A 56 -28.35 -31.61 20.27
C TRP A 56 -27.50 -31.84 21.52
N GLU A 57 -28.02 -31.43 22.68
CA GLU A 57 -27.38 -31.54 23.99
C GLU A 57 -28.32 -32.27 24.95
N ALA A 58 -27.86 -33.37 25.55
CA ALA A 58 -28.69 -34.22 26.41
C ALA A 58 -29.25 -33.49 27.64
N SER A 59 -28.54 -32.51 28.20
CA SER A 59 -28.98 -31.75 29.38
C SER A 59 -29.91 -30.58 29.06
N LYS A 60 -30.10 -30.24 27.78
CA LYS A 60 -30.88 -29.09 27.36
C LYS A 60 -32.34 -29.47 27.13
N VAL A 61 -33.25 -28.58 27.54
CA VAL A 61 -34.69 -28.72 27.28
C VAL A 61 -35.00 -28.16 25.89
N TYR A 62 -35.78 -28.90 25.11
CA TYR A 62 -36.28 -28.50 23.80
C TYR A 62 -37.80 -28.49 23.80
N VAL A 63 -38.40 -27.54 23.07
CA VAL A 63 -39.86 -27.41 22.92
C VAL A 63 -40.28 -27.64 21.47
N GLY A 64 -41.57 -27.93 21.27
CA GLY A 64 -42.11 -28.23 19.94
C GLY A 64 -41.78 -27.14 18.92
N GLY A 65 -41.09 -27.51 17.84
CA GLY A 65 -40.62 -26.57 16.83
C GLY A 65 -39.09 -26.46 16.74
N ASP A 66 -38.38 -26.68 17.84
CA ASP A 66 -36.91 -26.55 17.89
C ASP A 66 -36.25 -27.53 16.94
N ILE A 67 -35.22 -27.08 16.23
CA ILE A 67 -34.45 -27.89 15.29
C ILE A 67 -33.04 -28.05 15.84
N VAL A 68 -32.54 -29.28 15.82
CA VAL A 68 -31.18 -29.64 16.26
C VAL A 68 -30.47 -30.51 15.24
N SER A 69 -29.14 -30.46 15.24
CA SER A 69 -28.28 -31.40 14.52
C SER A 69 -27.79 -32.52 15.44
N TYR A 70 -27.83 -33.76 14.94
CA TYR A 70 -27.26 -34.92 15.61
C TYR A 70 -26.77 -35.93 14.56
N GLU A 71 -25.48 -36.30 14.59
CA GLU A 71 -24.85 -37.27 13.68
C GLU A 71 -25.10 -36.99 12.18
N GLY A 72 -24.97 -35.72 11.76
CA GLY A 72 -25.14 -35.33 10.36
C GLY A 72 -26.59 -35.35 9.86
N LYS A 73 -27.57 -35.34 10.79
CA LYS A 73 -29.00 -35.28 10.48
C LYS A 73 -29.67 -34.16 11.28
N LEU A 74 -30.71 -33.58 10.69
CA LEU A 74 -31.55 -32.57 11.32
C LEU A 74 -32.79 -33.22 11.92
N PHE A 75 -33.11 -32.82 13.15
CA PHE A 75 -34.28 -33.28 13.87
C PHE A 75 -35.08 -32.10 14.41
N LYS A 76 -36.40 -32.17 14.31
CA LYS A 76 -37.34 -31.21 14.88
C LYS A 76 -38.04 -31.80 16.09
N ALA A 77 -38.04 -31.11 17.22
CA ALA A 77 -38.83 -31.51 18.39
C ALA A 77 -40.32 -31.38 18.06
N LYS A 78 -41.10 -32.45 18.27
CA LYS A 78 -42.56 -32.43 18.07
C LYS A 78 -43.29 -31.83 19.27
N TRP A 79 -42.72 -31.98 20.46
CA TRP A 79 -43.20 -31.46 21.75
C TRP A 79 -42.03 -31.37 22.74
N TRP A 80 -42.29 -31.03 24.00
CA TRP A 80 -41.27 -30.92 25.04
C TRP A 80 -40.43 -32.19 25.19
N THR A 81 -39.11 -32.07 25.24
CA THR A 81 -38.18 -33.18 25.46
C THR A 81 -36.87 -32.71 26.11
N GLN A 82 -36.25 -33.57 26.92
CA GLN A 82 -34.92 -33.38 27.49
C GLN A 82 -34.25 -34.75 27.63
N GLY A 83 -33.04 -34.91 27.07
CA GLY A 83 -32.28 -36.16 27.18
C GLY A 83 -32.69 -37.30 26.23
N ASP A 84 -33.83 -37.20 25.54
CA ASP A 84 -34.23 -38.20 24.54
C ASP A 84 -33.35 -38.13 23.28
N ASN A 85 -32.78 -39.27 22.87
CA ASN A 85 -31.88 -39.33 21.71
C ASN A 85 -32.63 -39.05 20.38
N PRO A 86 -32.18 -38.07 19.56
CA PRO A 86 -32.82 -37.74 18.28
C PRO A 86 -32.96 -38.91 17.30
N ASN A 87 -32.02 -39.86 17.28
CA ASN A 87 -32.09 -41.03 16.40
C ASN A 87 -33.27 -41.97 16.71
N GLY A 88 -33.93 -41.85 17.87
CA GLY A 88 -35.16 -42.59 18.14
C GLY A 88 -36.26 -42.32 17.11
N ALA A 89 -36.23 -41.15 16.44
CA ALA A 89 -37.14 -40.79 15.36
C ALA A 89 -36.96 -41.62 14.07
N LEU A 90 -35.83 -42.33 13.93
CA LEU A 90 -35.55 -43.19 12.78
C LEU A 90 -36.15 -44.60 12.95
N SER A 91 -36.48 -44.99 14.18
CA SER A 91 -36.94 -46.33 14.53
C SER A 91 -38.36 -46.38 15.08
N SER A 92 -38.94 -45.24 15.50
CA SER A 92 -40.30 -45.19 16.03
C SER A 92 -40.98 -43.84 15.78
N THR A 93 -42.26 -43.89 15.44
CA THR A 93 -43.13 -42.69 15.32
C THR A 93 -43.45 -42.04 16.66
N ASP A 94 -43.23 -42.75 17.77
CA ASP A 94 -43.53 -42.29 19.13
C ASP A 94 -42.40 -41.46 19.75
N SER A 95 -41.23 -41.40 19.10
CA SER A 95 -40.12 -40.53 19.49
C SER A 95 -40.57 -39.08 19.63
N PRO A 96 -40.10 -38.27 20.59
CA PRO A 96 -40.39 -36.83 20.64
C PRO A 96 -39.75 -36.05 19.48
N TRP A 97 -38.80 -36.66 18.78
CA TRP A 97 -38.10 -36.07 17.63
C TRP A 97 -38.73 -36.49 16.30
N GLN A 98 -38.59 -35.63 15.30
CA GLN A 98 -38.92 -35.89 13.90
C GLN A 98 -37.66 -35.69 13.06
N HIS A 99 -37.24 -36.69 12.29
CA HIS A 99 -36.17 -36.52 11.31
C HIS A 99 -36.65 -35.65 10.14
N ILE A 100 -35.92 -34.58 9.83
CA ILE A 100 -36.32 -33.58 8.82
C ILE A 100 -35.32 -33.43 7.66
N GLY A 101 -34.20 -34.14 7.67
CA GLY A 101 -33.24 -34.15 6.56
C GLY A 101 -31.80 -34.36 7.01
N SER A 102 -30.86 -34.31 6.06
CA SER A 102 -29.43 -34.37 6.32
C SER A 102 -28.87 -33.00 6.73
N ASP A 103 -27.98 -32.97 7.71
CA ASP A 103 -27.16 -31.80 8.02
C ASP A 103 -25.88 -31.84 7.18
N THR A 104 -25.55 -30.74 6.51
CA THR A 104 -24.38 -30.63 5.59
C THR A 104 -23.21 -29.87 6.20
N GLY A 105 -23.21 -29.66 7.52
CA GLY A 105 -22.02 -29.25 8.28
C GLY A 105 -22.24 -28.05 9.17
N GLY A 106 -22.70 -28.29 10.40
CA GLY A 106 -22.74 -27.31 11.49
C GLY A 106 -22.27 -27.84 12.85
N GLY A 107 -21.80 -29.08 12.95
CA GLY A 107 -20.97 -29.50 14.08
C GLY A 107 -19.56 -28.91 13.94
N THR A 108 -18.83 -28.73 15.03
CA THR A 108 -17.40 -28.44 14.96
C THR A 108 -16.71 -29.65 14.35
N ASP A 109 -16.51 -29.63 13.04
CA ASP A 109 -15.63 -30.60 12.40
C ASP A 109 -14.25 -30.42 13.02
N THR A 110 -13.72 -31.51 13.56
CA THR A 110 -12.45 -31.56 14.27
C THR A 110 -11.48 -32.55 13.63
N THR A 111 -11.89 -33.19 12.54
CA THR A 111 -11.05 -34.17 11.85
C THR A 111 -10.25 -33.42 10.80
N PRO A 112 -8.91 -33.44 10.85
CA PRO A 112 -8.11 -32.81 9.82
C PRO A 112 -8.12 -33.61 8.50
N PRO A 113 -7.95 -32.93 7.35
CA PRO A 113 -7.74 -33.61 6.08
C PRO A 113 -6.54 -34.56 6.09
N SER A 114 -6.49 -35.49 5.13
CA SER A 114 -5.28 -36.28 4.88
C SER A 114 -4.11 -35.42 4.38
N THR A 115 -2.87 -35.88 4.60
CA THR A 115 -1.68 -35.18 4.09
C THR A 115 -1.66 -35.18 2.56
N PRO A 116 -1.39 -34.05 1.89
CA PRO A 116 -1.25 -34.01 0.43
C PRO A 116 -0.15 -34.97 -0.06
N PRO A 117 -0.48 -36.00 -0.85
CA PRO A 117 0.52 -36.90 -1.42
C PRO A 117 1.06 -36.37 -2.76
N GLY A 118 2.22 -36.87 -3.16
CA GLY A 118 2.73 -36.70 -4.53
C GLY A 118 3.16 -35.27 -4.90
N LEU A 119 3.62 -34.47 -3.93
CA LEU A 119 4.21 -33.16 -4.22
C LEU A 119 5.40 -33.29 -5.18
N ALA A 120 5.30 -32.63 -6.33
CA ALA A 120 6.30 -32.61 -7.37
C ALA A 120 6.39 -31.22 -8.01
N SER A 121 7.49 -30.96 -8.73
CA SER A 121 7.65 -29.78 -9.58
C SER A 121 7.55 -30.18 -11.04
N THR A 122 6.69 -29.49 -11.80
CA THR A 122 6.45 -29.78 -13.22
C THR A 122 7.12 -28.79 -14.17
N ALA A 123 7.47 -27.60 -13.68
CA ALA A 123 8.22 -26.61 -14.44
C ALA A 123 9.12 -25.78 -13.51
N GLN A 124 10.29 -25.42 -14.02
CA GLN A 124 11.28 -24.57 -13.35
C GLN A 124 11.77 -23.54 -14.37
N THR A 125 11.69 -22.28 -14.01
CA THR A 125 12.42 -21.20 -14.70
C THR A 125 13.55 -20.72 -13.80
N SER A 126 14.25 -19.65 -14.20
CA SER A 126 15.19 -18.96 -13.33
C SER A 126 14.51 -18.26 -12.14
N SER A 127 13.17 -18.30 -12.02
CA SER A 127 12.43 -17.60 -10.97
C SER A 127 11.03 -18.07 -10.65
N SER A 128 10.64 -19.17 -11.23
CA SER A 128 9.38 -19.77 -10.89
C SER A 128 9.53 -21.26 -10.79
N ILE A 129 8.77 -21.82 -9.87
CA ILE A 129 8.65 -23.25 -9.65
C ILE A 129 7.16 -23.53 -9.66
N THR A 130 6.71 -24.29 -10.66
CA THR A 130 5.36 -24.83 -10.70
C THR A 130 5.34 -26.14 -9.94
N LEU A 131 4.47 -26.22 -8.95
CA LEU A 131 4.23 -27.35 -8.07
C LEU A 131 2.90 -28.00 -8.42
N THR A 132 2.85 -29.32 -8.30
CA THR A 132 1.62 -30.12 -8.38
C THR A 132 1.63 -31.17 -7.29
N TRP A 133 0.44 -31.54 -6.81
CA TRP A 133 0.25 -32.63 -5.85
C TRP A 133 -1.06 -33.36 -6.15
N ASN A 134 -1.35 -34.42 -5.39
CA ASN A 134 -2.61 -35.14 -5.47
C ASN A 134 -3.60 -34.62 -4.42
N ALA A 135 -4.90 -34.71 -4.70
CA ALA A 135 -5.92 -34.22 -3.79
C ALA A 135 -5.90 -34.99 -2.46
N SER A 136 -6.07 -34.24 -1.37
CA SER A 136 -6.33 -34.79 -0.04
C SER A 136 -7.81 -35.14 0.13
N THR A 137 -8.10 -35.99 1.10
CA THR A 137 -9.44 -36.47 1.44
C THR A 137 -9.78 -36.04 2.84
N ASP A 138 -11.06 -35.75 3.08
CA ASP A 138 -11.58 -35.31 4.36
C ASP A 138 -13.03 -35.84 4.52
N ASN A 139 -13.54 -35.92 5.76
CA ASN A 139 -14.91 -36.37 6.05
C ASN A 139 -15.99 -35.38 5.58
N VAL A 140 -15.67 -34.08 5.49
CA VAL A 140 -16.58 -33.04 4.98
C VAL A 140 -16.06 -32.48 3.66
N GLY A 141 -14.77 -32.14 3.59
CA GLY A 141 -14.13 -31.70 2.36
C GLY A 141 -12.98 -30.73 2.56
N VAL A 142 -12.02 -30.79 1.65
CA VAL A 142 -10.86 -29.88 1.61
C VAL A 142 -11.24 -28.61 0.84
N THR A 143 -11.01 -27.45 1.44
CA THR A 143 -11.33 -26.15 0.81
C THR A 143 -10.11 -25.51 0.16
N GLN A 144 -8.92 -25.72 0.72
CA GLN A 144 -7.69 -25.14 0.21
C GLN A 144 -6.44 -25.95 0.59
N TYR A 145 -5.34 -25.61 -0.08
CA TYR A 145 -4.00 -26.05 0.23
C TYR A 145 -3.13 -24.84 0.52
N ASP A 146 -2.45 -24.84 1.65
CA ASP A 146 -1.45 -23.83 2.01
C ASP A 146 -0.07 -24.27 1.52
N ILE A 147 0.62 -23.38 0.79
CA ILE A 147 1.94 -23.63 0.21
C ILE A 147 2.98 -22.95 1.08
N TYR A 148 3.95 -23.74 1.54
CA TYR A 148 5.09 -23.24 2.32
C TYR A 148 6.38 -23.39 1.52
N ARG A 149 7.19 -22.33 1.49
CA ARG A 149 8.55 -22.30 0.96
C ARG A 149 9.51 -22.01 2.12
N ASN A 150 10.47 -22.90 2.35
CA ASN A 150 11.44 -22.80 3.46
C ASN A 150 10.75 -22.53 4.81
N ASN A 151 9.65 -23.25 5.06
CA ASN A 151 8.78 -23.15 6.24
C ASN A 151 7.98 -21.83 6.38
N ILE A 152 7.97 -20.96 5.37
CA ILE A 152 7.14 -19.74 5.33
C ILE A 152 5.99 -19.94 4.35
N LYS A 153 4.75 -19.65 4.76
CA LYS A 153 3.59 -19.69 3.87
C LYS A 153 3.74 -18.62 2.77
N VAL A 154 3.78 -19.04 1.50
CA VAL A 154 3.94 -18.15 0.34
C VAL A 154 2.64 -17.96 -0.45
N GLY A 155 1.65 -18.82 -0.22
CA GLY A 155 0.34 -18.71 -0.86
C GLY A 155 -0.61 -19.83 -0.46
N PHE A 156 -1.75 -19.87 -1.13
CA PHE A 156 -2.70 -20.97 -1.06
C PHE A 156 -3.24 -21.28 -2.45
N SER A 157 -3.81 -22.47 -2.64
CA SER A 157 -4.50 -22.88 -3.85
C SER A 157 -5.76 -23.67 -3.52
N ALA A 158 -6.86 -23.38 -4.23
CA ALA A 158 -8.09 -24.17 -4.18
C ALA A 158 -8.00 -25.43 -5.07
N THR A 159 -6.92 -25.57 -5.84
CA THR A 159 -6.67 -26.71 -6.73
C THR A 159 -5.34 -27.37 -6.37
N THR A 160 -5.01 -28.49 -7.00
CA THR A 160 -3.80 -29.26 -6.69
C THR A 160 -2.55 -28.81 -7.48
N SER A 161 -2.47 -27.51 -7.76
CA SER A 161 -1.37 -26.88 -8.48
C SER A 161 -1.11 -25.47 -7.95
N TYR A 162 0.15 -25.04 -7.96
CA TYR A 162 0.56 -23.70 -7.59
C TYR A 162 1.88 -23.34 -8.29
N THR A 163 1.93 -22.17 -8.92
CA THR A 163 3.19 -21.61 -9.43
C THR A 163 3.69 -20.56 -8.46
N ASP A 164 4.83 -20.86 -7.84
CA ASP A 164 5.57 -19.89 -7.04
C ASP A 164 6.44 -19.05 -7.98
N ASN A 165 6.30 -17.72 -7.92
CA ASN A 165 6.99 -16.77 -8.79
C ASN A 165 7.93 -15.86 -7.98
N GLY A 166 8.77 -15.09 -8.67
CA GLY A 166 9.69 -14.14 -8.01
C GLY A 166 10.82 -14.82 -7.24
N LEU A 167 11.17 -16.06 -7.61
CA LEU A 167 12.28 -16.80 -7.04
C LEU A 167 13.63 -16.29 -7.58
N GLN A 168 14.68 -16.52 -6.81
CA GLN A 168 16.05 -16.29 -7.25
C GLN A 168 16.48 -17.39 -8.19
N ALA A 169 17.30 -17.06 -9.19
CA ALA A 169 17.93 -18.02 -10.09
C ALA A 169 18.96 -18.88 -9.34
N ASP A 170 19.20 -20.07 -9.87
CA ASP A 170 20.14 -21.06 -9.32
C ASP A 170 20.00 -21.29 -7.80
N THR A 171 18.77 -21.23 -7.27
CA THR A 171 18.51 -21.28 -5.83
C THR A 171 17.62 -22.47 -5.49
N ALA A 172 18.05 -23.25 -4.50
CA ALA A 172 17.29 -24.38 -4.00
C ALA A 172 16.24 -23.91 -2.97
N TYR A 173 15.01 -24.31 -3.19
CA TYR A 173 13.88 -24.06 -2.31
C TYR A 173 13.30 -25.38 -1.80
N SER A 174 12.82 -25.39 -0.56
CA SER A 174 12.11 -26.51 0.03
C SER A 174 10.62 -26.19 0.13
N TYR A 175 9.76 -27.02 -0.48
CA TYR A 175 8.32 -26.84 -0.45
C TYR A 175 7.60 -27.91 0.35
N THR A 176 6.57 -27.50 1.10
CA THR A 176 5.61 -28.40 1.74
C THR A 176 4.19 -27.86 1.55
N ILE A 177 3.22 -28.78 1.47
CA ILE A 177 1.79 -28.44 1.32
C ILE A 177 1.03 -28.93 2.55
N ILE A 178 0.10 -28.11 3.04
CA ILE A 178 -0.86 -28.46 4.10
C ILE A 178 -2.27 -28.32 3.52
N ALA A 179 -3.14 -29.32 3.71
CA ALA A 179 -4.55 -29.24 3.33
C ALA A 179 -5.37 -28.66 4.49
N VAL A 180 -6.35 -27.81 4.16
CA VAL A 180 -7.25 -27.17 5.14
C VAL A 180 -8.69 -27.38 4.71
N ASP A 181 -9.56 -27.75 5.65
CA ASP A 181 -11.00 -27.92 5.43
C ASP A 181 -11.81 -26.62 5.63
N ALA A 182 -13.14 -26.71 5.63
CA ALA A 182 -14.02 -25.55 5.86
C ALA A 182 -14.09 -25.11 7.33
N ALA A 183 -13.76 -26.00 8.27
CA ALA A 183 -13.77 -25.74 9.71
C ALA A 183 -12.42 -25.20 10.23
N GLY A 184 -11.39 -25.20 9.40
CA GLY A 184 -10.05 -24.72 9.71
C GLY A 184 -9.11 -25.80 10.25
N ASN A 185 -9.48 -27.09 10.20
CA ASN A 185 -8.55 -28.15 10.56
C ASN A 185 -7.47 -28.29 9.49
N ALA A 186 -6.23 -28.47 9.92
CA ALA A 186 -5.06 -28.52 9.06
C ALA A 186 -4.41 -29.91 9.12
N SER A 187 -4.11 -30.48 7.97
CA SER A 187 -3.37 -31.75 7.90
C SER A 187 -1.91 -31.59 8.33
N THR A 188 -1.22 -32.71 8.58
CA THR A 188 0.25 -32.70 8.65
C THR A 188 0.84 -32.29 7.30
N ALA A 189 1.96 -31.58 7.31
CA ALA A 189 2.65 -31.14 6.10
C ALA A 189 3.10 -32.33 5.23
N SER A 190 3.05 -32.17 3.91
CA SER A 190 3.59 -33.15 2.96
C SER A 190 5.08 -33.40 3.16
N THR A 191 5.60 -34.47 2.58
CA THR A 191 7.06 -34.65 2.48
C THR A 191 7.68 -33.45 1.76
N PRO A 192 8.77 -32.84 2.30
CA PRO A 192 9.41 -31.69 1.67
C PRO A 192 9.96 -32.01 0.28
N LEU A 193 9.65 -31.16 -0.69
CA LEU A 193 10.25 -31.20 -2.02
C LEU A 193 11.35 -30.15 -2.11
N SER A 194 12.60 -30.57 -2.27
CA SER A 194 13.68 -29.66 -2.62
C SER A 194 13.80 -29.54 -4.14
N VAL A 195 13.72 -28.32 -4.65
CA VAL A 195 13.77 -28.01 -6.08
C VAL A 195 14.55 -26.73 -6.31
N LYS A 196 15.38 -26.73 -7.36
CA LYS A 196 16.26 -25.62 -7.72
C LYS A 196 15.69 -24.87 -8.91
N THR A 197 15.68 -23.55 -8.88
CA THR A 197 15.45 -22.73 -10.07
C THR A 197 16.60 -22.86 -11.06
N ALA A 198 16.34 -22.60 -12.34
CA ALA A 198 17.35 -22.65 -13.38
C ALA A 198 18.42 -21.56 -13.18
N VAL A 199 19.63 -21.80 -13.71
CA VAL A 199 20.70 -20.81 -13.79
C VAL A 199 20.32 -19.63 -14.68
N ASP A 200 20.75 -18.44 -14.29
CA ASP A 200 20.60 -17.22 -15.08
C ASP A 200 21.77 -17.06 -16.05
N ASN A 201 21.50 -17.21 -17.36
CA ASN A 201 22.52 -17.13 -18.42
C ASN A 201 22.88 -15.68 -18.81
N GLY A 202 22.87 -14.75 -17.85
CA GLY A 202 23.23 -13.34 -18.08
C GLY A 202 22.07 -12.44 -18.49
N SER A 203 20.83 -12.81 -18.18
CA SER A 203 19.63 -11.99 -18.36
C SER A 203 18.97 -11.58 -17.02
N GLY A 204 19.67 -11.66 -15.89
CA GLY A 204 19.28 -11.03 -14.63
C GLY A 204 18.02 -11.62 -13.98
N GLY A 205 17.96 -12.93 -13.74
CA GLY A 205 16.70 -13.60 -13.35
C GLY A 205 15.58 -13.29 -14.35
N PRO A 206 14.29 -13.46 -14.03
CA PRO A 206 13.23 -12.80 -14.77
C PRO A 206 13.34 -11.31 -14.46
N PHE A 207 12.94 -10.50 -15.42
CA PHE A 207 12.47 -9.18 -15.08
C PHE A 207 11.26 -9.34 -14.16
N LEU A 208 11.31 -8.76 -12.96
CA LEU A 208 10.11 -8.62 -12.15
C LEU A 208 9.15 -7.73 -12.93
N GLU A 209 7.87 -8.08 -12.92
CA GLU A 209 6.84 -7.14 -13.38
C GLU A 209 6.59 -6.09 -12.29
N VAL A 210 6.08 -4.92 -12.68
CA VAL A 210 5.73 -3.87 -11.73
C VAL A 210 4.71 -4.40 -10.70
N GLY A 211 5.03 -4.26 -9.42
CA GLY A 211 4.28 -4.78 -8.27
C GLY A 211 4.78 -6.13 -7.75
N GLN A 212 5.64 -6.84 -8.49
CA GLN A 212 6.22 -8.10 -8.03
C GLN A 212 7.39 -7.86 -7.07
N SER A 213 7.55 -8.80 -6.14
CA SER A 213 8.57 -8.78 -5.10
C SER A 213 9.42 -10.05 -5.10
N ARG A 214 10.65 -9.95 -4.59
CA ARG A 214 11.49 -11.11 -4.28
C ARG A 214 12.30 -10.87 -3.01
N VAL A 215 12.57 -11.94 -2.26
CA VAL A 215 13.54 -11.89 -1.15
C VAL A 215 14.94 -12.01 -1.72
N ILE A 216 15.88 -11.19 -1.28
CA ILE A 216 17.28 -11.18 -1.71
C ILE A 216 18.25 -11.54 -0.57
N THR A 217 19.40 -12.12 -0.92
CA THR A 217 20.46 -12.47 0.04
C THR A 217 21.23 -11.24 0.52
N ASP A 218 21.97 -11.36 1.62
CA ASP A 218 22.84 -10.26 2.10
C ASP A 218 23.89 -9.84 1.07
N ALA A 219 24.44 -10.79 0.31
CA ALA A 219 25.39 -10.48 -0.76
C ALA A 219 24.72 -9.65 -1.88
N GLN A 220 23.46 -9.96 -2.20
CA GLN A 220 22.70 -9.18 -3.18
C GLN A 220 22.28 -7.81 -2.64
N VAL A 221 21.85 -7.72 -1.37
CA VAL A 221 21.59 -6.43 -0.70
C VAL A 221 22.84 -5.56 -0.74
N GLN A 222 24.01 -6.13 -0.43
CA GLN A 222 25.28 -5.42 -0.52
C GLN A 222 25.56 -4.94 -1.94
N ALA A 223 25.42 -5.82 -2.94
CA ALA A 223 25.74 -5.53 -4.33
C ALA A 223 24.79 -4.53 -5.00
N THR A 224 23.48 -4.62 -4.74
CA THR A 224 22.46 -3.86 -5.48
C THR A 224 21.83 -2.72 -4.70
N TRP A 225 21.97 -2.71 -3.37
CA TRP A 225 21.43 -1.67 -2.48
C TRP A 225 22.51 -0.96 -1.65
N GLY A 226 23.79 -1.29 -1.83
CA GLY A 226 24.88 -0.74 -1.02
C GLY A 226 24.86 -1.22 0.44
N GLY A 227 24.17 -2.33 0.71
CA GLY A 227 24.05 -2.88 2.07
C GLY A 227 22.93 -2.26 2.89
N ILE A 228 22.81 -2.72 4.14
CA ILE A 228 21.97 -2.13 5.19
C ILE A 228 22.92 -1.58 6.24
N ASP A 229 22.95 -0.26 6.41
CA ASP A 229 23.79 0.38 7.42
C ASP A 229 23.16 0.17 8.80
N PRO A 230 23.88 -0.43 9.78
CA PRO A 230 23.37 -0.61 11.13
C PRO A 230 23.03 0.72 11.84
N ASN A 231 23.62 1.84 11.42
CA ASN A 231 23.29 3.17 11.94
C ASN A 231 21.94 3.69 11.42
N PHE A 232 21.40 3.15 10.33
CA PHE A 232 20.14 3.59 9.74
C PHE A 232 19.01 2.59 9.98
N LEU A 233 19.12 1.76 11.02
CA LEU A 233 18.05 0.85 11.43
C LEU A 233 16.88 1.61 12.09
N PRO A 234 15.67 1.03 12.09
CA PRO A 234 14.49 1.65 12.71
C PRO A 234 14.69 2.14 14.15
N SER A 235 15.34 1.34 15.00
CA SER A 235 15.64 1.73 16.39
C SER A 235 16.60 2.91 16.49
N GLN A 236 17.51 3.04 15.52
CA GLN A 236 18.50 4.10 15.47
C GLN A 236 17.93 5.40 14.91
N ALA A 237 16.91 5.34 14.04
CA ALA A 237 16.16 6.50 13.57
C ALA A 237 15.25 7.05 14.68
N GLU A 238 14.54 6.18 15.40
CA GLU A 238 13.76 6.55 16.58
C GLU A 238 14.62 7.24 17.66
N ALA A 239 15.79 6.68 17.96
CA ALA A 239 16.72 7.28 18.92
C ALA A 239 17.17 8.69 18.49
N ALA A 240 17.38 8.93 17.20
CA ALA A 240 17.76 10.23 16.68
C ALA A 240 16.65 11.28 16.86
N VAL A 241 15.41 10.94 16.51
CA VAL A 241 14.26 11.86 16.65
C VAL A 241 13.97 12.15 18.11
N THR A 242 13.95 11.12 18.97
CA THR A 242 13.67 11.28 20.41
C THR A 242 14.75 12.08 21.14
N ALA A 243 16.00 12.03 20.69
CA ALA A 243 17.08 12.87 21.20
C ALA A 243 16.98 14.33 20.72
N ALA A 244 16.51 14.55 19.49
CA ALA A 244 16.37 15.88 18.90
C ALA A 244 15.11 16.63 19.35
N LEU A 245 14.05 15.89 19.71
CA LEU A 245 12.76 16.44 20.10
C LEU A 245 12.12 15.58 21.18
N SER A 246 12.07 16.09 22.41
CA SER A 246 11.35 15.39 23.46
C SER A 246 9.84 15.43 23.21
N LYS A 247 9.09 14.46 23.76
CA LYS A 247 7.63 14.48 23.72
C LYS A 247 7.06 15.78 24.30
N ALA A 248 7.62 16.26 25.41
CA ALA A 248 7.18 17.49 26.05
C ALA A 248 7.38 18.71 25.16
N ASP A 249 8.52 18.80 24.47
CA ASP A 249 8.79 19.89 23.53
C ASP A 249 7.88 19.82 22.31
N TYR A 250 7.62 18.62 21.77
CA TYR A 250 6.67 18.41 20.69
C TYR A 250 5.25 18.86 21.06
N GLU A 251 4.78 18.46 22.25
CA GLU A 251 3.46 18.85 22.75
C GLU A 251 3.36 20.36 23.00
N ALA A 252 4.44 20.98 23.47
CA ALA A 252 4.52 22.44 23.66
C ALA A 252 4.56 23.22 22.34
N LEU A 253 5.16 22.66 21.28
CA LEU A 253 5.15 23.23 19.94
C LEU A 253 3.76 23.15 19.30
N PHE A 254 3.04 22.03 19.52
CA PHE A 254 1.78 21.73 18.84
C PHE A 254 0.64 21.43 19.82
N PRO A 255 0.26 22.39 20.68
CA PRO A 255 -0.76 22.15 21.70
C PRO A 255 -2.16 22.02 21.08
N LEU A 256 -2.43 22.67 19.94
CA LEU A 256 -3.72 22.65 19.23
C LEU A 256 -3.77 21.65 18.06
N ARG A 257 -2.88 20.66 18.02
CA ARG A 257 -2.91 19.64 16.97
C ARG A 257 -4.21 18.83 17.00
N ILE A 258 -4.69 18.37 15.83
CA ILE A 258 -6.00 17.70 15.72
C ILE A 258 -6.12 16.48 16.63
N GLY A 259 -7.13 16.51 17.50
CA GLY A 259 -7.40 15.47 18.52
C GLY A 259 -6.72 15.69 19.88
N SER A 260 -5.91 16.75 20.04
CA SER A 260 -5.43 17.14 21.38
C SER A 260 -6.56 17.72 22.25
N SER A 261 -6.35 17.74 23.57
CA SER A 261 -7.34 18.31 24.51
C SER A 261 -7.65 19.79 24.22
N GLU A 262 -6.64 20.59 23.86
CA GLU A 262 -6.87 21.99 23.50
C GLU A 262 -7.57 22.11 22.14
N TRP A 263 -7.26 21.24 21.17
CA TRP A 263 -7.97 21.21 19.89
C TRP A 263 -9.44 20.91 20.10
N HIS A 264 -9.80 19.94 20.95
CA HIS A 264 -11.20 19.66 21.27
C HIS A 264 -11.92 20.88 21.83
N THR A 265 -11.23 21.64 22.70
CA THR A 265 -11.77 22.87 23.27
C THR A 265 -11.97 23.95 22.18
N ALA A 266 -10.99 24.14 21.30
CA ALA A 266 -11.03 25.16 20.26
C ALA A 266 -11.99 24.82 19.09
N ALA A 267 -12.10 23.54 18.76
CA ALA A 267 -12.89 23.04 17.64
C ALA A 267 -14.35 22.76 18.02
N ALA A 268 -14.70 22.68 19.32
CA ALA A 268 -16.05 22.41 19.77
C ALA A 268 -17.09 23.32 19.07
N GLY A 269 -18.14 22.70 18.53
CA GLY A 269 -19.22 23.39 17.82
C GLY A 269 -18.88 23.86 16.40
N LYS A 270 -17.68 23.59 15.88
CA LYS A 270 -17.32 23.86 14.49
C LYS A 270 -17.83 22.74 13.57
N PRO A 271 -18.15 23.01 12.29
CA PRO A 271 -18.66 21.99 11.37
C PRO A 271 -17.74 20.78 11.18
N TYR A 272 -16.41 20.99 11.25
CA TYR A 272 -15.40 19.95 11.11
C TYR A 272 -15.12 19.15 12.40
N TYR A 273 -15.76 19.51 13.52
CA TYR A 273 -15.51 18.87 14.80
C TYR A 273 -16.05 17.44 14.84
N LYS A 274 -15.22 16.51 15.33
CA LYS A 274 -15.61 15.13 15.59
C LYS A 274 -15.35 14.85 17.08
N PRO A 275 -16.38 14.50 17.88
CA PRO A 275 -16.20 14.24 19.32
C PRO A 275 -15.18 13.13 19.63
N ASN A 276 -15.09 12.13 18.75
CA ASN A 276 -14.18 10.99 18.90
C ASN A 276 -12.90 11.16 18.07
N GLN A 277 -12.50 12.39 17.74
CA GLN A 277 -11.26 12.65 17.03
C GLN A 277 -10.07 12.27 17.92
N GLU A 278 -9.38 11.19 17.59
CA GLU A 278 -8.13 10.84 18.27
C GLU A 278 -7.01 11.82 17.91
N ASP A 279 -5.98 11.88 18.75
CA ASP A 279 -4.75 12.65 18.53
C ASP A 279 -3.98 12.09 17.33
N TYR A 280 -4.39 12.55 16.15
CA TYR A 280 -3.88 12.08 14.87
C TYR A 280 -2.40 12.42 14.72
N TYR A 281 -1.99 13.62 15.11
CA TYR A 281 -0.60 14.05 15.10
C TYR A 281 0.09 13.79 16.45
N SER A 282 -0.23 12.69 17.15
CA SER A 282 0.45 12.34 18.38
C SER A 282 1.96 12.14 18.18
N TYR A 283 2.72 12.36 19.25
CA TYR A 283 4.16 12.09 19.26
C TYR A 283 4.43 10.61 18.97
N GLU A 284 3.58 9.73 19.48
CA GLU A 284 3.63 8.29 19.24
C GLU A 284 3.49 7.95 17.75
N ASN A 285 2.56 8.58 17.04
CA ASN A 285 2.39 8.40 15.61
C ASN A 285 3.61 8.90 14.82
N LEU A 286 4.21 10.02 15.22
CA LEU A 286 5.46 10.51 14.62
C LEU A 286 6.60 9.49 14.80
N ILE A 287 6.83 9.00 16.01
CA ILE A 287 7.89 8.04 16.30
C ILE A 287 7.65 6.70 15.59
N ALA A 288 6.41 6.22 15.56
CA ALA A 288 6.06 5.00 14.84
C ALA A 288 6.29 5.16 13.33
N ALA A 289 5.96 6.32 12.75
CA ALA A 289 6.21 6.59 11.34
C ALA A 289 7.71 6.66 11.03
N VAL A 290 8.51 7.30 11.88
CA VAL A 290 9.98 7.31 11.76
C VAL A 290 10.53 5.89 11.74
N ARG A 291 10.08 5.03 12.67
CA ARG A 291 10.51 3.63 12.74
C ARG A 291 10.14 2.86 11.47
N ASP A 292 8.90 2.95 11.02
CA ASP A 292 8.40 2.19 9.88
C ASP A 292 9.02 2.67 8.56
N THR A 293 9.15 3.98 8.36
CA THR A 293 9.83 4.54 7.18
C THR A 293 11.31 4.19 7.16
N ALA A 294 11.99 4.24 8.32
CA ALA A 294 13.38 3.84 8.44
C ALA A 294 13.64 2.35 8.16
N ASN A 295 12.62 1.49 8.01
CA ASN A 295 12.81 0.12 7.52
C ASN A 295 12.88 0.01 5.99
N ILE A 296 12.65 1.11 5.26
CA ILE A 296 12.52 1.12 3.81
C ILE A 296 13.76 1.76 3.17
N LYS A 297 14.29 1.16 2.10
CA LYS A 297 15.13 1.86 1.11
C LYS A 297 14.35 2.03 -0.18
N TYR A 298 14.62 3.11 -0.88
CA TYR A 298 14.12 3.44 -2.21
C TYR A 298 15.29 3.52 -3.18
N LYS A 299 15.10 3.08 -4.42
CA LYS A 299 16.16 3.11 -5.44
C LYS A 299 15.59 3.41 -6.81
N GLU A 300 16.17 4.41 -7.46
CA GLU A 300 16.00 4.65 -8.89
C GLU A 300 17.17 4.06 -9.63
N VAL A 301 16.89 3.28 -10.68
CA VAL A 301 17.90 2.75 -11.59
C VAL A 301 17.64 3.37 -12.96
N TYR A 302 18.65 4.01 -13.51
CA TYR A 302 18.64 4.66 -14.81
C TYR A 302 19.50 3.86 -15.78
N ARG A 303 19.11 3.80 -17.06
CA ARG A 303 19.84 3.02 -18.07
C ARG A 303 20.27 3.89 -19.24
N GLY A 304 21.48 3.64 -19.74
CA GLY A 304 22.02 4.32 -20.93
C GLY A 304 22.33 5.80 -20.73
N GLY A 305 22.56 6.23 -19.49
CA GLY A 305 22.83 7.63 -19.14
C GLY A 305 21.62 8.56 -19.29
N SER A 306 20.42 8.01 -19.50
CA SER A 306 19.16 8.73 -19.55
C SER A 306 18.58 8.91 -18.14
N THR A 307 18.01 10.08 -17.85
CA THR A 307 17.22 10.30 -16.61
C THR A 307 15.75 9.94 -16.76
N TRP A 308 15.30 9.57 -17.96
CA TRP A 308 13.90 9.20 -18.22
C TRP A 308 13.70 7.71 -18.42
N THR A 309 14.72 6.93 -18.80
CA THR A 309 14.59 5.48 -18.92
C THR A 309 14.99 4.82 -17.60
N LYS A 310 14.01 4.62 -16.72
CA LYS A 310 14.25 4.22 -15.34
C LYS A 310 13.37 3.08 -14.83
N GLN A 311 13.84 2.47 -13.76
CA GLN A 311 13.05 1.68 -12.82
C GLN A 311 13.05 2.34 -11.45
N ILE A 312 11.99 2.08 -10.68
CA ILE A 312 11.91 2.45 -9.27
C ILE A 312 11.71 1.18 -8.45
N TRP A 313 12.46 1.07 -7.37
CA TRP A 313 12.46 -0.08 -6.48
C TRP A 313 12.28 0.36 -5.02
N ARG A 314 11.72 -0.51 -4.20
CA ARG A 314 11.88 -0.44 -2.73
C ARG A 314 12.54 -1.71 -2.20
N LEU A 315 13.15 -1.59 -1.02
CA LEU A 315 13.64 -2.69 -0.20
C LEU A 315 13.04 -2.56 1.20
N ASP A 316 12.38 -3.61 1.68
CA ASP A 316 12.13 -3.81 3.10
C ASP A 316 13.39 -4.42 3.74
N LYS A 317 14.06 -3.66 4.61
CA LYS A 317 15.36 -4.03 5.18
C LYS A 317 15.28 -5.25 6.10
N THR A 318 14.18 -5.37 6.86
CA THR A 318 13.97 -6.47 7.80
C THR A 318 13.79 -7.80 7.08
N THR A 319 12.92 -7.83 6.08
CA THR A 319 12.60 -9.05 5.32
C THR A 319 13.54 -9.30 4.14
N LYS A 320 14.36 -8.30 3.79
CA LYS A 320 15.20 -8.27 2.59
C LYS A 320 14.38 -8.49 1.31
N THR A 321 13.15 -8.00 1.31
CA THR A 321 12.24 -8.09 0.17
C THR A 321 12.38 -6.85 -0.68
N GLU A 322 12.83 -7.00 -1.92
CA GLU A 322 12.79 -5.91 -2.90
C GLU A 322 11.55 -6.04 -3.79
N THR A 323 10.96 -4.90 -4.14
CA THR A 323 9.77 -4.80 -5.00
C THR A 323 10.06 -3.83 -6.14
N LEU A 324 9.73 -4.22 -7.38
CA LEU A 324 9.75 -3.31 -8.52
C LEU A 324 8.47 -2.46 -8.46
N LEU A 325 8.61 -1.15 -8.26
CA LEU A 325 7.49 -0.22 -8.12
C LEU A 325 7.08 0.43 -9.44
N TYR A 326 8.03 0.55 -10.36
CA TYR A 326 7.85 1.20 -11.64
C TYR A 326 8.92 0.77 -12.62
N GLU A 327 8.56 0.64 -13.89
CA GLU A 327 9.48 0.39 -14.99
C GLU A 327 9.00 1.16 -16.22
N GLU A 328 9.93 1.89 -16.83
CA GLU A 328 9.72 2.49 -18.14
C GLU A 328 9.70 1.41 -19.23
N PRO A 329 8.77 1.47 -20.21
CA PRO A 329 8.61 0.43 -21.23
C PRO A 329 9.90 0.09 -22.01
N GLU A 330 10.79 1.08 -22.17
CA GLU A 330 12.05 0.91 -22.90
C GLU A 330 13.22 0.46 -22.02
N PHE A 331 13.03 0.29 -20.71
CA PHE A 331 14.12 -0.05 -19.80
C PHE A 331 14.75 -1.40 -20.14
N ASN A 332 13.93 -2.41 -20.41
CA ASN A 332 14.38 -3.75 -20.80
C ASN A 332 14.21 -4.05 -22.30
N ALA A 333 14.03 -3.02 -23.14
CA ALA A 333 14.00 -3.22 -24.59
C ALA A 333 15.33 -3.77 -25.09
N GLU A 334 15.29 -4.66 -26.10
CA GLU A 334 16.46 -5.40 -26.61
C GLU A 334 17.65 -4.48 -26.96
N TRP A 335 17.37 -3.33 -27.58
CA TRP A 335 18.39 -2.34 -27.95
C TRP A 335 18.99 -1.59 -26.75
N ASN A 336 18.35 -1.64 -25.59
CA ASN A 336 18.74 -0.93 -24.38
C ASN A 336 19.40 -1.84 -23.34
N LEU A 337 19.13 -3.16 -23.37
CA LEU A 337 19.59 -4.14 -22.38
C LEU A 337 21.11 -4.16 -22.16
N ASN A 338 21.90 -3.85 -23.19
CA ASN A 338 23.37 -3.86 -23.11
C ASN A 338 23.99 -2.53 -22.63
N LYS A 339 23.17 -1.51 -22.36
CA LYS A 339 23.66 -0.22 -21.88
C LYS A 339 23.91 -0.25 -20.37
N PRO A 340 24.92 0.51 -19.88
CA PRO A 340 25.22 0.58 -18.45
C PRO A 340 24.06 1.19 -17.67
N THR A 341 23.95 0.79 -16.41
CA THR A 341 23.01 1.38 -15.45
C THR A 341 23.74 2.23 -14.42
N THR A 342 23.03 3.23 -13.91
CA THR A 342 23.42 4.03 -12.75
C THR A 342 22.26 4.06 -11.78
N SER A 343 22.52 4.13 -10.48
CA SER A 343 21.45 4.15 -9.48
C SER A 343 21.60 5.27 -8.48
N ARG A 344 20.45 5.79 -8.03
CA ARG A 344 20.30 6.66 -6.87
C ARG A 344 19.55 5.88 -5.79
N ILE A 345 20.12 5.80 -4.58
CA ILE A 345 19.52 5.09 -3.45
C ILE A 345 19.20 6.12 -2.36
N VAL A 346 17.99 6.05 -1.83
CA VAL A 346 17.55 6.78 -0.64
C VAL A 346 17.31 5.74 0.46
N ASP A 347 18.07 5.80 1.54
CA ASP A 347 17.77 5.04 2.75
C ASP A 347 16.97 5.94 3.68
N PHE A 348 15.67 5.66 3.90
CA PHE A 348 14.85 6.54 4.73
C PHE A 348 15.28 6.56 6.22
N GLY A 349 16.14 5.62 6.65
CA GLY A 349 16.75 5.64 7.98
C GLY A 349 17.81 6.73 8.17
N THR A 350 18.12 7.50 7.13
CA THR A 350 19.02 8.68 7.18
C THR A 350 18.33 9.95 7.68
N PHE A 351 17.00 9.97 7.78
CA PHE A 351 16.24 11.11 8.29
C PHE A 351 16.74 11.53 9.69
N LEU A 352 17.21 12.77 9.83
CA LEU A 352 17.90 13.31 11.02
C LEU A 352 19.20 12.61 11.42
N LYS A 353 19.84 11.89 10.50
CA LYS A 353 21.07 11.12 10.78
C LYS A 353 22.26 11.51 9.91
N GLU A 354 22.05 12.34 8.91
CA GLU A 354 23.11 12.85 8.03
C GLU A 354 23.51 14.29 8.34
N GLY A 355 24.72 14.66 7.92
CA GLY A 355 25.29 15.99 8.15
C GLY A 355 25.74 16.25 9.59
N SER A 356 26.03 17.52 9.87
CA SER A 356 26.41 17.97 11.22
C SER A 356 25.22 17.93 12.20
N GLU A 357 25.48 18.00 13.50
CA GLU A 357 24.40 18.13 14.51
C GLU A 357 23.51 19.36 14.25
N THR A 358 24.11 20.46 13.79
CA THR A 358 23.37 21.64 13.34
C THR A 358 22.45 21.32 12.17
N ASN A 359 22.92 20.56 11.17
CA ASN A 359 22.10 20.16 10.02
C ASN A 359 20.92 19.29 10.44
N LYS A 360 21.13 18.32 11.35
CA LYS A 360 20.05 17.46 11.86
C LYS A 360 18.96 18.26 12.58
N LYS A 361 19.35 19.21 13.44
CA LYS A 361 18.38 20.09 14.11
C LYS A 361 17.67 21.02 13.14
N ARG A 362 18.38 21.57 12.13
CA ARG A 362 17.79 22.38 11.06
C ARG A 362 16.82 21.55 10.21
N GLU A 363 17.18 20.32 9.87
CA GLU A 363 16.30 19.41 9.12
C GLU A 363 15.00 19.16 9.88
N LEU A 364 15.10 18.80 11.17
CA LEU A 364 13.90 18.59 12.00
C LEU A 364 13.03 19.85 12.04
N ALA A 365 13.64 21.02 12.30
CA ALA A 365 12.92 22.27 12.33
C ALA A 365 12.25 22.60 11.00
N ALA A 366 12.92 22.35 9.88
CA ALA A 366 12.40 22.60 8.54
C ALA A 366 11.27 21.64 8.16
N PHE A 367 11.40 20.35 8.51
CA PHE A 367 10.35 19.36 8.33
C PHE A 367 9.09 19.76 9.11
N LEU A 368 9.24 20.01 10.42
CA LEU A 368 8.16 20.40 11.31
C LEU A 368 7.51 21.72 10.88
N ALA A 369 8.30 22.72 10.48
CA ALA A 369 7.79 24.02 10.04
C ALA A 369 6.93 23.94 8.78
N ASN A 370 7.35 23.11 7.81
CA ASN A 370 6.57 22.91 6.60
C ASN A 370 5.27 22.18 6.90
N ILE A 371 5.28 21.06 7.63
CA ILE A 371 4.04 20.34 7.95
C ILE A 371 3.10 21.16 8.84
N ALA A 372 3.66 21.99 9.74
CA ALA A 372 2.91 22.93 10.57
C ALA A 372 2.19 23.97 9.71
N HIS A 373 2.85 24.50 8.68
CA HIS A 373 2.23 25.40 7.72
C HIS A 373 1.13 24.69 6.90
N GLU A 374 1.38 23.50 6.35
CA GLU A 374 0.41 22.81 5.48
C GLU A 374 -0.94 22.53 6.18
N THR A 375 -0.89 22.38 7.50
CA THR A 375 -2.00 21.88 8.32
C THR A 375 -2.53 22.92 9.30
N GLY A 376 -2.00 24.14 9.26
CA GLY A 376 -2.26 25.17 10.26
C GLY A 376 -3.67 25.75 10.18
N GLY A 377 -4.29 25.97 11.35
CA GLY A 377 -5.58 26.64 11.52
C GLY A 377 -5.47 28.08 12.03
N GLY A 378 -4.26 28.61 12.13
CA GLY A 378 -3.99 29.94 12.70
C GLY A 378 -4.32 31.09 11.76
N TRP A 379 -4.53 32.26 12.36
CA TRP A 379 -4.68 33.56 11.69
C TRP A 379 -3.98 34.64 12.53
N SER A 380 -3.85 35.85 11.99
CA SER A 380 -3.04 36.93 12.58
C SER A 380 -3.40 37.34 14.01
N THR A 381 -4.66 37.14 14.43
CA THR A 381 -5.15 37.45 15.79
C THR A 381 -5.56 36.21 16.57
N ALA A 382 -5.07 35.03 16.18
CA ALA A 382 -5.43 33.78 16.82
C ALA A 382 -5.01 33.76 18.30
N PRO A 383 -5.85 33.26 19.23
CA PRO A 383 -5.51 33.16 20.65
C PRO A 383 -4.19 32.41 20.89
N GLY A 384 -3.24 33.09 21.54
CA GLY A 384 -1.90 32.57 21.81
C GLY A 384 -0.93 32.62 20.63
N GLY A 385 -1.28 33.34 19.55
CA GLY A 385 -0.45 33.51 18.36
C GLY A 385 -0.72 32.48 17.28
N GLU A 386 -0.47 32.86 16.02
CA GLU A 386 -0.77 32.05 14.83
C GLU A 386 -0.07 30.70 14.84
N LEU A 387 1.22 30.65 15.21
CA LEU A 387 2.04 29.44 15.14
C LEU A 387 1.56 28.33 16.09
N ARG A 388 0.82 28.69 17.14
CA ARG A 388 0.30 27.72 18.11
C ARG A 388 -0.79 26.81 17.52
N TRP A 389 -1.34 27.20 16.37
CA TRP A 389 -2.41 26.51 15.63
C TRP A 389 -1.88 25.61 14.50
N ALA A 390 -0.62 25.18 14.58
CA ALA A 390 -0.06 24.19 13.67
C ALA A 390 -0.68 22.79 13.87
N LEU A 391 -0.62 21.95 12.83
CA LEU A 391 -1.14 20.57 12.87
C LEU A 391 -2.64 20.50 13.21
N PHE A 392 -3.40 21.55 12.90
CA PHE A 392 -4.81 21.69 13.29
C PHE A 392 -5.78 20.93 12.38
N PHE A 393 -5.40 20.72 11.11
CA PHE A 393 -6.16 19.95 10.13
C PHE A 393 -5.34 18.78 9.59
N ASN A 394 -5.99 17.66 9.28
CA ASN A 394 -5.38 16.52 8.59
C ASN A 394 -5.93 16.27 7.18
N GLU A 395 -6.82 17.15 6.72
CA GLU A 395 -7.46 17.11 5.42
C GLU A 395 -7.67 18.54 4.92
N GLU A 396 -7.58 18.72 3.61
CA GLU A 396 -7.82 20.01 2.97
C GLU A 396 -9.22 20.53 3.34
N VAL A 397 -9.27 21.73 3.92
CA VAL A 397 -10.46 22.27 4.59
C VAL A 397 -11.70 22.31 3.69
N SER A 398 -11.54 22.59 2.40
CA SER A 398 -12.66 22.63 1.43
C SER A 398 -13.28 21.27 1.10
N TYR A 399 -12.62 20.18 1.48
CA TYR A 399 -13.10 18.80 1.27
C TYR A 399 -13.66 18.17 2.55
N ILE A 400 -13.44 18.78 3.72
CA ILE A 400 -14.00 18.29 4.97
C ILE A 400 -15.53 18.32 4.91
N ASN A 401 -16.17 17.19 5.23
CA ASN A 401 -17.62 16.99 5.19
C ASN A 401 -18.24 17.22 3.79
N ASN A 402 -17.45 17.08 2.73
CA ASN A 402 -17.89 17.23 1.34
C ASN A 402 -17.51 15.98 0.52
N SER A 403 -18.31 15.65 -0.48
CA SER A 403 -18.08 14.55 -1.43
C SER A 403 -17.40 14.99 -2.74
N ASN A 404 -16.90 16.23 -2.81
CA ASN A 404 -16.19 16.76 -3.97
C ASN A 404 -15.00 15.88 -4.39
N ILE A 405 -14.91 15.63 -5.69
CA ILE A 405 -13.79 14.91 -6.31
C ILE A 405 -12.82 15.93 -6.90
N GLY A 406 -11.57 15.90 -6.46
CA GLY A 406 -10.52 16.79 -6.93
C GLY A 406 -9.17 16.11 -7.03
N TYR A 407 -8.21 16.85 -7.61
CA TYR A 407 -6.81 16.42 -7.77
C TYR A 407 -6.67 15.11 -8.54
N VAL A 408 -7.51 14.94 -9.56
CA VAL A 408 -7.47 13.81 -10.49
C VAL A 408 -6.79 14.28 -11.78
N GLN A 409 -5.73 13.58 -12.18
CA GLN A 409 -5.02 13.82 -13.42
C GLN A 409 -4.84 12.51 -14.18
N ALA A 410 -4.98 12.57 -15.51
CA ALA A 410 -4.65 11.45 -16.38
C ALA A 410 -3.18 11.06 -16.18
N ASN A 411 -2.95 9.82 -15.78
CA ASN A 411 -1.63 9.25 -15.56
C ASN A 411 -1.75 7.73 -15.78
N SER A 412 -0.93 7.16 -16.67
CA SER A 412 -0.96 5.73 -17.01
C SER A 412 -0.43 4.85 -15.87
N ASP A 413 0.53 5.37 -15.12
CA ASP A 413 1.31 4.59 -14.15
C ASP A 413 0.57 4.49 -12.83
N TYR A 414 -0.08 5.60 -12.47
CA TYR A 414 -0.89 5.80 -11.27
C TYR A 414 -2.29 6.31 -11.65
N PRO A 415 -3.10 5.50 -12.35
CA PRO A 415 -4.42 5.94 -12.79
C PRO A 415 -5.32 6.23 -11.60
N ALA A 416 -6.04 7.35 -11.67
CA ALA A 416 -7.05 7.68 -10.68
C ALA A 416 -8.18 6.63 -10.70
N VAL A 417 -8.66 6.27 -9.51
CA VAL A 417 -9.79 5.36 -9.34
C VAL A 417 -11.09 6.16 -9.40
N ALA A 418 -12.07 5.67 -10.16
CA ALA A 418 -13.36 6.32 -10.31
C ALA A 418 -14.01 6.57 -8.93
N GLY A 419 -14.54 7.77 -8.71
CA GLY A 419 -15.18 8.15 -7.46
C GLY A 419 -14.22 8.54 -6.32
N LYS A 420 -12.90 8.42 -6.51
CA LYS A 420 -11.91 8.78 -5.49
C LYS A 420 -11.33 10.18 -5.72
N SER A 421 -11.10 10.87 -4.59
CA SER A 421 -10.57 12.24 -4.53
C SER A 421 -9.19 12.22 -3.88
N TYR A 422 -8.22 12.90 -4.50
CA TYR A 422 -6.81 12.90 -4.09
C TYR A 422 -6.37 14.28 -3.59
N HIS A 423 -7.27 14.99 -2.91
CA HIS A 423 -6.98 16.27 -2.26
C HIS A 423 -6.01 16.12 -1.10
N GLY A 424 -5.58 17.26 -0.55
CA GLY A 424 -4.57 17.31 0.49
C GLY A 424 -4.97 16.51 1.72
N ARG A 425 -4.13 15.54 2.11
CA ARG A 425 -4.28 14.78 3.36
C ARG A 425 -2.95 14.61 4.10
N GLY A 426 -3.05 14.49 5.41
CA GLY A 426 -1.92 14.30 6.30
C GLY A 426 -1.01 15.53 6.43
N PRO A 427 0.16 15.37 7.07
CA PRO A 427 1.04 16.47 7.45
C PRO A 427 1.60 17.26 6.26
N ILE A 428 1.82 16.62 5.10
CA ILE A 428 2.35 17.30 3.90
C ILE A 428 1.26 17.69 2.91
N GLN A 429 -0.02 17.52 3.28
CA GLN A 429 -1.16 17.71 2.39
C GLN A 429 -0.96 16.99 1.04
N LEU A 430 -0.61 15.69 1.12
CA LEU A 430 -0.33 14.86 -0.05
C LEU A 430 -1.51 14.94 -1.02
N SER A 431 -1.23 15.38 -2.25
CA SER A 431 -2.25 15.70 -3.26
C SER A 431 -1.90 15.06 -4.59
N TRP A 432 -2.91 14.79 -5.42
CA TRP A 432 -2.85 14.17 -6.75
C TRP A 432 -2.66 12.65 -6.77
N ASN A 433 -3.40 11.96 -7.65
CA ASN A 433 -3.35 10.50 -7.80
C ASN A 433 -1.95 9.95 -8.02
N TYR A 434 -1.09 10.64 -8.79
CA TYR A 434 0.28 10.18 -9.03
C TYR A 434 1.16 10.20 -7.77
N ASN A 435 0.94 11.15 -6.85
CA ASN A 435 1.66 11.18 -5.58
C ASN A 435 1.14 10.11 -4.62
N TYR A 436 -0.18 9.93 -4.54
CA TYR A 436 -0.78 8.83 -3.76
C TYR A 436 -0.31 7.47 -4.26
N GLY A 437 -0.24 7.29 -5.59
CA GLY A 437 0.26 6.08 -6.22
C GLY A 437 1.74 5.82 -5.90
N LEU A 438 2.62 6.81 -6.10
CA LEU A 438 4.05 6.68 -5.81
C LEU A 438 4.32 6.42 -4.32
N ILE A 439 3.81 7.29 -3.43
CA ILE A 439 4.05 7.16 -1.99
C ILE A 439 3.42 5.86 -1.45
N GLY A 440 2.22 5.51 -1.91
CA GLY A 440 1.59 4.22 -1.59
C GLY A 440 2.44 3.02 -2.02
N SER A 441 3.03 3.09 -3.21
CA SER A 441 3.95 2.06 -3.71
C SER A 441 5.18 1.91 -2.82
N ILE A 442 5.77 3.01 -2.34
CA ILE A 442 6.96 2.97 -1.48
C ILE A 442 6.62 2.36 -0.11
N ILE A 443 5.49 2.75 0.48
CA ILE A 443 5.07 2.26 1.80
C ILE A 443 4.68 0.78 1.74
N PHE A 444 3.80 0.43 0.81
CA PHE A 444 3.13 -0.88 0.79
C PHE A 444 3.72 -1.88 -0.20
N GLY A 445 4.58 -1.44 -1.12
CA GLY A 445 4.95 -2.25 -2.29
C GLY A 445 3.83 -2.40 -3.32
N ASP A 446 2.73 -1.67 -3.14
CA ASP A 446 1.56 -1.75 -4.01
C ASP A 446 0.95 -0.35 -4.22
N LYS A 447 0.91 0.09 -5.47
CA LYS A 447 0.33 1.37 -5.89
C LYS A 447 -1.18 1.45 -5.63
N HIS A 448 -1.87 0.32 -5.59
CA HIS A 448 -3.32 0.27 -5.49
C HIS A 448 -3.85 0.65 -4.11
N VAL A 449 -3.06 0.44 -3.04
CA VAL A 449 -3.54 0.65 -1.66
C VAL A 449 -4.08 2.07 -1.44
N LEU A 450 -3.27 3.09 -1.75
CA LEU A 450 -3.66 4.50 -1.59
C LEU A 450 -4.42 5.06 -2.79
N LEU A 451 -4.28 4.46 -3.98
CA LEU A 451 -5.12 4.84 -5.13
C LEU A 451 -6.59 4.46 -4.89
N GLN A 452 -6.84 3.27 -4.33
CA GLN A 452 -8.19 2.78 -4.03
C GLN A 452 -8.72 3.32 -2.71
N ASN A 453 -7.86 3.60 -1.72
CA ASN A 453 -8.28 4.03 -0.39
C ASN A 453 -7.51 5.27 0.09
N PRO A 454 -7.60 6.41 -0.62
CA PRO A 454 -6.87 7.64 -0.25
C PRO A 454 -7.25 8.17 1.14
N GLU A 455 -8.46 7.89 1.61
CA GLU A 455 -8.95 8.22 2.96
C GLU A 455 -8.18 7.53 4.09
N LYS A 456 -7.40 6.47 3.82
CA LYS A 456 -6.56 5.83 4.84
C LYS A 456 -5.60 6.83 5.48
N ILE A 457 -5.13 7.83 4.73
CA ILE A 457 -4.24 8.85 5.26
C ILE A 457 -4.91 9.65 6.38
N THR A 458 -6.19 10.04 6.28
CA THR A 458 -6.87 10.80 7.34
C THR A 458 -7.32 9.96 8.52
N GLN A 459 -7.36 8.64 8.36
CA GLN A 459 -7.76 7.68 9.39
C GLN A 459 -6.58 7.21 10.26
N ASP A 460 -5.36 7.23 9.73
CA ASP A 460 -4.17 6.73 10.39
C ASP A 460 -3.09 7.82 10.45
N GLY A 461 -2.88 8.36 11.65
CA GLY A 461 -1.89 9.41 11.91
C GLY A 461 -0.44 8.98 11.66
N LYS A 462 -0.12 7.71 11.94
CA LYS A 462 1.19 7.14 11.62
C LYS A 462 1.38 7.13 10.11
N LEU A 463 0.42 6.61 9.35
CA LEU A 463 0.47 6.64 7.89
C LEU A 463 0.58 8.07 7.35
N GLY A 464 -0.14 9.02 7.95
CA GLY A 464 0.02 10.45 7.71
C GLY A 464 1.48 10.90 7.77
N PHE A 465 2.14 10.70 8.92
CA PHE A 465 3.56 11.04 9.06
C PHE A 465 4.46 10.28 8.10
N MET A 466 4.21 9.00 7.82
CA MET A 466 4.97 8.24 6.83
C MET A 466 4.94 8.93 5.46
N THR A 467 3.77 9.40 5.01
CA THR A 467 3.67 10.12 3.73
C THR A 467 4.50 11.40 3.69
N ALA A 468 4.55 12.14 4.80
CA ALA A 468 5.32 13.38 4.89
C ALA A 468 6.83 13.11 4.90
N ILE A 469 7.29 12.11 5.66
CA ILE A 469 8.70 11.72 5.70
C ILE A 469 9.15 11.23 4.32
N LEU A 470 8.37 10.37 3.67
CA LEU A 470 8.72 9.90 2.33
C LEU A 470 8.77 11.04 1.31
N PHE A 471 7.80 11.96 1.33
CA PHE A 471 7.85 13.14 0.46
C PHE A 471 9.10 13.98 0.71
N TRP A 472 9.45 14.21 1.98
CA TRP A 472 10.62 14.98 2.39
C TRP A 472 11.94 14.38 1.89
N MET A 473 12.03 13.06 1.93
CA MET A 473 13.25 12.30 1.61
C MET A 473 13.36 11.90 0.13
N THR A 474 12.27 11.91 -0.64
CA THR A 474 12.25 11.39 -2.01
C THR A 474 12.51 12.52 -3.03
N PRO A 475 13.61 12.49 -3.80
CA PRO A 475 13.83 13.44 -4.89
C PRO A 475 12.83 13.23 -6.04
N GLN A 476 12.46 14.32 -6.71
CA GLN A 476 11.53 14.30 -7.85
C GLN A 476 12.08 15.19 -8.95
N ASP A 477 12.92 14.64 -9.82
CA ASP A 477 13.66 15.42 -10.82
C ASP A 477 12.74 16.39 -11.58
N PRO A 478 13.13 17.67 -11.73
CA PRO A 478 14.44 18.26 -11.39
C PRO A 478 14.60 18.71 -9.93
N LYS A 479 13.63 18.43 -9.05
CA LYS A 479 13.68 18.80 -7.63
C LYS A 479 14.57 17.84 -6.83
N PRO A 480 15.53 18.33 -6.02
CA PRO A 480 16.20 17.51 -5.01
C PRO A 480 15.19 17.10 -3.91
N SER A 481 15.61 16.22 -3.00
CA SER A 481 14.85 15.99 -1.77
C SER A 481 15.01 17.20 -0.82
N CYS A 482 14.02 17.43 0.05
CA CYS A 482 14.15 18.41 1.11
C CYS A 482 15.24 18.01 2.11
N HIS A 483 15.39 16.70 2.35
CA HIS A 483 16.49 16.13 3.13
C HIS A 483 17.85 16.61 2.62
N ASP A 484 18.17 16.37 1.34
CA ASP A 484 19.47 16.73 0.74
C ASP A 484 19.76 18.23 0.84
N ILE A 485 18.72 19.08 0.74
CA ILE A 485 18.84 20.52 0.96
C ILE A 485 19.30 20.82 2.39
N MET A 486 18.65 20.22 3.39
CA MET A 486 18.90 20.54 4.79
C MET A 486 20.19 19.91 5.33
N VAL A 487 20.57 18.72 4.84
CA VAL A 487 21.82 18.06 5.26
C VAL A 487 23.05 18.55 4.50
N GLY A 488 22.85 19.33 3.43
CA GLY A 488 23.93 19.97 2.66
C GLY A 488 24.43 19.16 1.46
N ASN A 489 23.69 18.13 1.03
CA ASN A 489 24.00 17.30 -0.12
C ASN A 489 23.50 17.93 -1.45
N TYR A 490 22.56 18.88 -1.40
CA TYR A 490 22.08 19.57 -2.59
C TYR A 490 23.12 20.56 -3.13
N VAL A 491 23.66 20.23 -4.31
CA VAL A 491 24.53 21.12 -5.09
C VAL A 491 23.75 21.63 -6.31
N PRO A 492 23.31 22.90 -6.32
CA PRO A 492 22.56 23.45 -7.45
C PRO A 492 23.36 23.43 -8.75
N THR A 493 22.72 23.03 -9.85
CA THR A 493 23.27 23.19 -11.20
C THR A 493 23.36 24.67 -11.61
N SER A 494 24.16 24.99 -12.62
CA SER A 494 24.21 26.36 -13.17
C SER A 494 22.84 26.88 -13.62
N ALA A 495 21.98 25.99 -14.14
CA ALA A 495 20.61 26.34 -14.54
C ALA A 495 19.72 26.65 -13.31
N GLN A 496 19.87 25.92 -12.21
CA GLN A 496 19.16 26.18 -10.96
C GLN A 496 19.67 27.47 -10.28
N LEU A 497 20.99 27.73 -10.29
CA LEU A 497 21.57 28.99 -9.80
C LEU A 497 21.04 30.20 -10.59
N ALA A 498 20.90 30.06 -11.92
CA ALA A 498 20.32 31.12 -12.76
C ALA A 498 18.84 31.39 -12.43
N LYS A 499 18.14 30.43 -11.83
CA LYS A 499 16.79 30.57 -11.27
C LYS A 499 16.77 31.09 -9.82
N GLY A 500 17.94 31.44 -9.25
CA GLY A 500 18.08 31.90 -7.87
C GLY A 500 17.96 30.79 -6.82
N LEU A 501 17.92 29.52 -7.23
CA LEU A 501 17.79 28.38 -6.32
C LEU A 501 19.13 28.11 -5.63
N VAL A 502 19.19 28.36 -4.33
CA VAL A 502 20.35 28.16 -3.46
C VAL A 502 19.97 27.34 -2.23
N PRO A 503 20.91 26.60 -1.58
CA PRO A 503 20.60 25.82 -0.39
C PRO A 503 20.05 26.67 0.77
N GLY A 504 19.13 26.10 1.55
CA GLY A 504 18.50 26.73 2.71
C GLY A 504 17.02 26.38 2.83
N PHE A 505 16.40 26.75 3.94
CA PHE A 505 14.98 26.48 4.21
C PHE A 505 14.06 26.94 3.06
N GLY A 506 14.34 28.08 2.43
CA GLY A 506 13.58 28.56 1.27
C GLY A 506 13.55 27.59 0.09
N ALA A 507 14.63 26.83 -0.15
CA ALA A 507 14.64 25.82 -1.21
C ALA A 507 13.72 24.63 -0.90
N THR A 508 13.50 24.29 0.38
CA THR A 508 12.52 23.25 0.76
C THR A 508 11.09 23.71 0.43
N ILE A 509 10.78 25.00 0.62
CA ILE A 509 9.51 25.61 0.20
C ILE A 509 9.35 25.52 -1.32
N MET A 510 10.43 25.75 -2.08
CA MET A 510 10.41 25.61 -3.54
C MET A 510 10.14 24.17 -4.01
N VAL A 511 10.67 23.17 -3.30
CA VAL A 511 10.37 21.75 -3.58
C VAL A 511 8.89 21.46 -3.36
N ILE A 512 8.35 21.92 -2.22
CA ILE A 512 6.97 21.64 -1.78
C ILE A 512 5.95 22.40 -2.64
N ASN A 513 6.07 23.72 -2.76
CA ASN A 513 5.03 24.56 -3.37
C ASN A 513 5.56 25.75 -4.21
N GLY A 514 6.75 25.61 -4.82
CA GLY A 514 7.41 26.71 -5.53
C GLY A 514 6.58 27.37 -6.65
N SER A 515 5.64 26.67 -7.27
CA SER A 515 4.74 27.25 -8.29
C SER A 515 3.84 28.36 -7.74
N PHE A 516 3.47 28.31 -6.46
CA PHE A 516 2.58 29.27 -5.82
C PHE A 516 3.28 30.16 -4.80
N GLU A 517 4.39 29.68 -4.24
CA GLU A 517 5.16 30.33 -3.18
C GLU A 517 6.56 30.77 -3.63
N GLY A 518 6.88 30.66 -4.92
CA GLY A 518 8.12 31.17 -5.49
C GLY A 518 8.18 32.70 -5.55
N ASN A 519 9.40 33.24 -5.38
CA ASN A 519 9.68 34.66 -5.38
C ASN A 519 8.86 35.46 -4.34
N LYS A 520 8.80 34.95 -3.10
CA LYS A 520 8.08 35.57 -1.98
C LYS A 520 9.00 35.75 -0.76
N ASP A 521 8.79 36.83 -0.03
CA ASP A 521 9.38 37.05 1.28
C ASP A 521 8.35 36.76 2.39
N GLU A 522 8.72 37.07 3.62
CA GLU A 522 7.93 36.84 4.83
C GLU A 522 6.65 37.68 4.91
N SER A 523 6.47 38.68 4.02
CA SER A 523 5.22 39.45 3.94
C SER A 523 4.07 38.67 3.28
N ASP A 524 4.38 37.65 2.47
CA ASP A 524 3.38 36.69 1.99
C ASP A 524 3.02 35.75 3.13
N ILE A 525 1.74 35.70 3.52
CA ILE A 525 1.28 34.90 4.66
C ILE A 525 1.72 33.42 4.60
N ARG A 526 1.87 32.87 3.38
CA ARG A 526 2.24 31.45 3.24
C ARG A 526 3.70 31.23 3.61
N VAL A 527 4.60 31.99 2.99
CA VAL A 527 6.04 31.93 3.26
C VAL A 527 6.35 32.47 4.65
N GLY A 528 5.73 33.57 5.07
CA GLY A 528 5.87 34.14 6.41
C GLY A 528 5.52 33.15 7.51
N ARG A 529 4.45 32.35 7.36
CA ARG A 529 4.10 31.32 8.33
C ARG A 529 5.09 30.16 8.36
N ARG A 530 5.56 29.67 7.21
CA ARG A 530 6.61 28.63 7.15
C ARG A 530 7.88 29.11 7.84
N VAL A 531 8.34 30.32 7.51
CA VAL A 531 9.54 30.92 8.10
C VAL A 531 9.34 31.16 9.60
N GLY A 532 8.17 31.64 10.02
CA GLY A 532 7.83 31.84 11.43
C GLY A 532 7.98 30.55 12.25
N HIS A 533 7.43 29.43 11.78
CA HIS A 533 7.63 28.13 12.43
C HIS A 533 9.10 27.71 12.45
N TYR A 534 9.81 27.86 11.33
CA TYR A 534 11.22 27.46 11.25
C TYR A 534 12.08 28.24 12.24
N LEU A 535 11.89 29.56 12.35
CA LEU A 535 12.61 30.42 13.29
C LEU A 535 12.26 30.11 14.75
N ASP A 536 10.99 29.86 15.08
CA ASP A 536 10.59 29.49 16.45
C ASP A 536 11.24 28.16 16.87
N ILE A 537 11.17 27.13 16.01
CA ILE A 537 11.70 25.81 16.32
C ILE A 537 13.24 25.82 16.41
N THR A 538 13.92 26.49 15.48
CA THR A 538 15.40 26.60 15.52
C THR A 538 15.89 27.39 16.73
N SER A 539 15.19 28.47 17.09
CA SER A 539 15.48 29.25 18.30
C SER A 539 15.39 28.40 19.56
N ARG A 540 14.31 27.61 19.71
CA ARG A 540 14.13 26.67 20.84
C ARG A 540 15.20 25.58 20.88
N ALA A 541 15.66 25.12 19.71
CA ALA A 541 16.70 24.12 19.57
C ALA A 541 18.14 24.68 19.78
N GLY A 542 18.28 25.99 19.98
CA GLY A 542 19.56 26.69 20.12
C GLY A 542 20.39 26.70 18.84
N VAL A 543 19.73 26.79 17.68
CA VAL A 543 20.35 26.76 16.35
C VAL A 543 20.36 28.16 15.75
N ASP A 544 21.56 28.66 15.44
CA ASP A 544 21.71 29.91 14.69
C ASP A 544 21.54 29.66 13.18
N VAL A 545 20.56 30.35 12.59
CA VAL A 545 20.26 30.35 11.16
C VAL A 545 20.50 31.71 10.51
N THR A 546 21.24 32.60 11.18
CA THR A 546 21.60 33.91 10.64
C THR A 546 22.36 33.76 9.33
N GLY A 547 21.91 34.47 8.29
CA GLY A 547 22.50 34.41 6.95
C GLY A 547 21.99 33.25 6.08
N GLU A 548 21.15 32.35 6.62
CA GLU A 548 20.49 31.33 5.82
C GLU A 548 19.41 31.95 4.91
N LYS A 549 19.29 31.42 3.70
CA LYS A 549 18.18 31.76 2.80
C LYS A 549 16.89 31.07 3.25
N VAL A 550 16.13 31.72 4.12
CA VAL A 550 14.90 31.16 4.72
C VAL A 550 13.65 31.36 3.86
N ASN A 551 13.58 32.41 3.06
CA ASN A 551 12.46 32.69 2.16
C ASN A 551 12.77 32.35 0.69
N THR A 552 11.77 32.47 -0.18
CA THR A 552 11.87 32.15 -1.60
C THR A 552 12.13 33.36 -2.49
N LEU A 553 12.36 34.56 -1.92
CA LEU A 553 12.52 35.79 -2.68
C LEU A 553 13.70 35.66 -3.67
N GLY A 554 13.45 35.92 -4.95
CA GLY A 554 14.41 35.73 -6.03
C GLY A 554 14.51 34.31 -6.59
N MET A 555 13.79 33.33 -6.03
CA MET A 555 13.76 31.95 -6.54
C MET A 555 12.63 31.74 -7.55
N GLN A 556 12.93 31.07 -8.66
CA GLN A 556 11.96 30.58 -9.64
C GLN A 556 11.74 29.07 -9.50
N PRO A 557 10.57 28.52 -9.87
CA PRO A 557 10.30 27.08 -9.80
C PRO A 557 11.37 26.22 -10.48
N PHE A 558 11.63 25.05 -9.89
CA PHE A 558 12.63 24.06 -10.32
C PHE A 558 12.58 23.72 -11.81
#